data_AF-A0A7V1LSP8-F1
#
_entry.id   AF-A0A7V1LSP8-F1
#
_cell.length_a   1.000
_cell.length_b   1.000
_cell.length_c   1.000
_cell.angle_alpha   90.00
_cell.angle_beta   90.00
_cell.angle_gamma   90.00
#
_symmetry.space_group_name_H-M   'P 1'
#
loop_
_entity.id
_entity.type
_entity.pdbx_description
1 polymer ?
#
loop_
_entity_poly.entity_id
_entity_poly.type
_entity_poly.pdbx_seq_one_letter_code
_entity_poly.pdbx_strand_id
1 'polypeptide(L)'
;MIIGGWGKKSKKVADAGLLRCKNCNNTAAFEIRELASTASLYFIPVAKWNKKTYLVCPICKAGYELPEDDVKKLMQEIVSLPSNDTSIEIWNKIDLLFVEFTKENKNLEEWNDFAKEELSKTYKKDDTKYVLSCYNKSLVDFIDK
;
A
#
# COMPACT_ATOMS: atom_id res chain seq x y z
N MET A 1 -25.27 17.36 34.14
CA MET A 1 -24.68 17.84 32.87
C MET A 1 -24.32 16.63 32.03
N ILE A 2 -24.99 16.45 30.88
CA ILE A 2 -24.67 15.38 29.92
C ILE A 2 -23.71 15.96 28.89
N ILE A 3 -22.49 15.41 28.79
CA ILE A 3 -21.52 15.80 27.76
C ILE A 3 -21.59 14.73 26.67
N GLY A 4 -22.23 15.09 25.54
CA GLY A 4 -22.32 14.26 24.34
C GLY A 4 -21.46 14.84 23.20
N GLY A 5 -20.86 13.97 22.40
CA GLY A 5 -20.06 14.34 21.23
C GLY A 5 -20.36 13.47 20.01
N TRP A 6 -20.34 14.08 18.83
CA TRP A 6 -20.52 13.41 17.53
C TRP A 6 -19.23 13.55 16.73
N GLY A 7 -18.81 12.49 16.06
CA GLY A 7 -17.59 12.53 15.26
C GLY A 7 -17.50 11.39 14.24
N LYS A 8 -16.47 11.47 13.39
CA LYS A 8 -16.08 10.39 12.49
C LYS A 8 -14.77 9.78 12.98
N LYS A 9 -14.69 8.45 13.05
CA LYS A 9 -13.46 7.74 13.37
C LYS A 9 -13.01 6.92 12.17
N SER A 10 -11.75 7.10 11.77
CA SER A 10 -11.09 6.26 10.77
C SER A 10 -10.26 5.19 11.47
N LYS A 11 -10.37 3.94 11.04
CA LYS A 11 -9.55 2.81 11.52
C LYS A 11 -8.86 2.14 10.34
N LYS A 12 -7.55 1.87 10.45
CA LYS A 12 -6.84 0.99 9.49
C LYS A 12 -7.33 -0.45 9.68
N VAL A 13 -7.74 -1.06 8.57
CA VAL A 13 -8.31 -2.41 8.54
C VAL A 13 -7.29 -3.40 7.99
N ALA A 14 -6.64 -3.04 6.87
CA ALA A 14 -5.67 -3.90 6.20
C ALA A 14 -4.69 -3.06 5.36
N ASP A 15 -3.59 -3.69 4.97
CA ASP A 15 -2.67 -3.21 3.95
C ASP A 15 -3.19 -3.63 2.58
N ALA A 16 -3.20 -2.73 1.60
CA ALA A 16 -3.68 -3.02 0.24
C ALA A 16 -2.54 -3.34 -0.74
N GLY A 17 -1.29 -3.28 -0.29
CA GLY A 17 -0.11 -3.47 -1.14
C GLY A 17 0.26 -2.26 -1.98
N LEU A 18 1.16 -2.46 -2.94
CA LEU A 18 1.74 -1.41 -3.77
C LEU A 18 0.83 -1.10 -4.95
N LEU A 19 0.28 0.12 -4.96
CA LEU A 19 -0.61 0.60 -6.01
C LEU A 19 -0.17 1.98 -6.47
N ARG A 20 -0.48 2.30 -7.74
CA ARG A 20 -0.28 3.63 -8.31
C ARG A 20 -1.51 4.51 -8.05
N CYS A 21 -1.30 5.65 -7.40
CA CYS A 21 -2.38 6.58 -7.09
C CYS A 21 -2.87 7.32 -8.34
N LYS A 22 -4.19 7.32 -8.60
CA LYS A 22 -4.76 8.10 -9.72
C LYS A 22 -4.73 9.62 -9.49
N ASN A 23 -4.58 10.07 -8.24
CA ASN A 23 -4.57 11.49 -7.89
C ASN A 23 -3.16 12.10 -7.96
N CYS A 24 -2.18 11.57 -7.22
CA CYS A 24 -0.81 12.09 -7.21
C CYS A 24 0.14 11.34 -8.13
N ASN A 25 -0.32 10.28 -8.81
CA ASN A 25 0.45 9.47 -9.74
C ASN A 25 1.66 8.71 -9.15
N ASN A 26 1.85 8.74 -7.83
CA ASN A 26 2.92 8.01 -7.16
C ASN A 26 2.52 6.55 -6.87
N THR A 27 3.49 5.64 -6.98
CA THR A 27 3.36 4.25 -6.50
C THR A 27 3.68 4.23 -5.01
N ALA A 28 2.79 3.67 -4.20
CA ALA A 28 2.95 3.62 -2.75
C ALA A 28 2.22 2.41 -2.15
N ALA A 29 2.54 2.11 -0.89
CA ALA A 29 1.88 1.06 -0.13
C ALA A 29 0.53 1.57 0.42
N PHE A 30 -0.57 1.21 -0.23
CA PHE A 30 -1.91 1.69 0.08
C PHE A 30 -2.50 1.02 1.32
N GLU A 31 -3.43 1.70 1.98
CA GLU A 31 -4.10 1.18 3.18
C GLU A 31 -5.61 1.13 2.98
N ILE A 32 -6.24 0.08 3.49
CA ILE A 32 -7.69 0.01 3.61
C ILE A 32 -8.09 0.57 4.97
N ARG A 33 -8.95 1.59 4.97
CA ARG A 33 -9.45 2.27 6.17
C ARG A 33 -10.98 2.25 6.22
N GLU A 34 -11.53 1.90 7.37
CA GLU A 34 -12.97 2.01 7.66
C GLU A 34 -13.23 3.36 8.33
N LEU A 35 -14.16 4.12 7.77
CA LEU A 35 -14.70 5.34 8.35
C LEU A 35 -16.09 5.04 8.91
N ALA A 36 -16.29 5.33 10.20
CA ALA A 36 -17.58 5.17 10.87
C ALA A 36 -17.97 6.45 11.60
N SER A 37 -19.27 6.76 11.57
CA SER A 37 -19.84 7.80 12.42
C SER A 37 -20.00 7.26 13.83
N THR A 38 -19.61 8.04 14.84
CA THR A 38 -19.62 7.61 16.24
C THR A 38 -20.30 8.65 17.13
N ALA A 39 -21.18 8.19 18.02
CA ALA A 39 -21.69 8.96 19.14
C ALA A 39 -20.93 8.56 20.39
N SER A 40 -20.48 9.55 21.17
CA SER A 40 -19.86 9.32 22.48
C SER A 40 -20.60 10.07 23.57
N LEU A 41 -20.73 9.42 24.73
CA LEU A 41 -21.31 9.97 25.95
C LEU A 41 -20.26 9.86 27.06
N TYR A 42 -19.93 10.96 27.72
CA TYR A 42 -18.85 10.98 28.73
C TYR A 42 -17.56 10.31 28.24
N PHE A 43 -17.16 10.63 27.00
CA PHE A 43 -15.96 10.06 26.33
C PHE A 43 -16.02 8.56 26.00
N ILE A 44 -17.08 7.84 26.39
CA ILE A 44 -17.31 6.44 26.01
C ILE A 44 -18.07 6.40 24.68
N PRO A 45 -17.55 5.75 23.63
CA PRO A 45 -18.27 5.58 22.37
C PRO A 45 -19.46 4.64 22.57
N VAL A 46 -20.68 5.14 22.42
CA VAL A 46 -21.93 4.39 22.70
C VAL A 46 -22.50 3.73 21.44
N ALA A 47 -22.34 4.36 20.28
CA ALA A 47 -22.85 3.81 19.02
C ALA A 47 -21.92 4.13 17.86
N LYS A 48 -21.87 3.22 16.88
CA LYS A 48 -21.20 3.39 15.58
C LYS A 48 -22.15 3.01 14.45
N TRP A 49 -22.23 3.83 13.41
CA TRP A 49 -23.06 3.57 12.22
C TRP A 49 -22.43 4.17 10.96
N ASN A 50 -23.04 3.93 9.79
CA ASN A 50 -22.55 4.39 8.48
C ASN A 50 -21.09 4.01 8.22
N LYS A 51 -20.77 2.72 8.36
CA LYS A 51 -19.44 2.21 8.04
C LYS A 51 -19.21 2.28 6.54
N LYS A 52 -18.12 2.90 6.14
CA LYS A 52 -17.67 2.97 4.76
C LYS A 52 -16.20 2.63 4.68
N THR A 53 -15.83 1.80 3.70
CA THR A 53 -14.45 1.36 3.52
C THR A 53 -13.81 2.16 2.40
N TYR A 54 -12.58 2.60 2.64
CA TYR A 54 -11.83 3.42 1.70
C TYR A 54 -10.45 2.81 1.46
N LEU A 55 -10.03 2.82 0.20
CA LEU A 55 -8.66 2.61 -0.20
C LEU A 55 -7.93 3.97 -0.16
N VAL A 56 -6.92 4.11 0.68
CA VAL A 56 -6.29 5.39 0.99
C VAL A 56 -4.83 5.42 0.56
N CYS A 57 -4.48 6.45 -0.21
CA CYS A 57 -3.10 6.74 -0.58
C CYS A 57 -2.34 7.30 0.63
N PRO A 58 -1.17 6.75 1.02
CA PRO A 58 -0.41 7.26 2.16
C PRO A 58 0.22 8.63 1.88
N ILE A 59 0.46 8.98 0.61
CA ILE A 59 1.13 10.22 0.19
C ILE A 59 0.16 11.40 0.20
N CYS A 60 -0.85 11.38 -0.68
CA CYS A 60 -1.77 12.51 -0.85
C CYS A 60 -3.04 12.41 -0.01
N LYS A 61 -3.23 11.32 0.74
CA LYS A 61 -4.42 11.04 1.56
C LYS A 61 -5.74 10.95 0.79
N ALA A 62 -5.70 10.88 -0.54
CA ALA A 62 -6.87 10.59 -1.36
C ALA A 62 -7.44 9.22 -0.97
N GLY A 63 -8.75 9.19 -0.69
CA GLY A 63 -9.49 7.98 -0.35
C GLY A 63 -10.50 7.64 -1.45
N TYR A 64 -10.49 6.40 -1.91
CA TYR A 64 -11.44 5.86 -2.88
C TYR A 64 -12.41 4.94 -2.16
N GLU A 65 -13.71 5.22 -2.23
CA GLU A 65 -14.73 4.39 -1.58
C GLU A 65 -14.79 3.02 -2.25
N LEU A 66 -14.70 1.95 -1.45
CA LEU A 66 -14.78 0.57 -1.90
C LEU A 66 -16.18 0.01 -1.61
N PRO A 67 -16.90 -0.51 -2.63
CA PRO A 67 -18.10 -1.29 -2.42
C PRO A 67 -17.83 -2.52 -1.54
N GLU A 68 -18.81 -2.95 -0.73
CA GLU A 68 -18.63 -4.06 0.21
C GLU A 68 -18.20 -5.37 -0.46
N ASP A 69 -18.67 -5.64 -1.68
CA ASP A 69 -18.32 -6.83 -2.44
C ASP A 69 -16.85 -6.83 -2.88
N ASP A 70 -16.31 -5.66 -3.23
CA ASP A 70 -14.91 -5.52 -3.62
C ASP A 70 -13.99 -5.63 -2.42
N VAL A 71 -14.42 -5.15 -1.24
CA VAL A 71 -13.66 -5.29 0.01
C VAL A 71 -13.42 -6.77 0.34
N LYS A 72 -14.43 -7.63 0.18
CA LYS A 72 -14.28 -9.07 0.48
C LYS A 72 -13.27 -9.74 -0.43
N LYS A 73 -13.32 -9.45 -1.73
CA LYS A 73 -12.38 -9.97 -2.73
C LYS A 73 -10.96 -9.51 -2.44
N LEU A 74 -10.79 -8.20 -2.22
CA LEU A 74 -9.49 -7.61 -1.89
C LEU A 74 -8.90 -8.21 -0.60
N MET A 75 -9.71 -8.42 0.43
CA MET A 75 -9.22 -9.04 1.66
C MET A 75 -8.70 -10.46 1.47
N GLN A 76 -9.26 -11.23 0.53
CA GLN A 76 -8.75 -12.57 0.22
C GLN A 76 -7.40 -12.50 -0.51
N GLU A 77 -7.26 -11.56 -1.45
CA GLU A 77 -6.03 -11.35 -2.21
C GLU A 77 -4.89 -10.83 -1.33
N ILE A 78 -5.20 -9.90 -0.41
CA ILE A 78 -4.23 -9.27 0.51
C ILE A 78 -3.52 -10.26 1.42
N VAL A 79 -4.15 -11.40 1.77
CA VAL A 79 -3.51 -12.43 2.62
C VAL A 79 -2.21 -12.95 2.00
N SER A 80 -2.12 -12.95 0.67
CA SER A 80 -0.93 -13.41 -0.06
C SER A 80 0.15 -12.34 -0.24
N LEU A 81 -0.15 -11.08 0.12
CA LEU A 81 0.75 -9.95 -0.08
C LEU A 81 1.60 -9.69 1.16
N PRO A 82 2.85 -9.22 0.99
CA PRO A 82 3.63 -8.70 2.09
C PRO A 82 2.94 -7.51 2.75
N SER A 83 3.25 -7.26 4.03
CA SER A 83 2.81 -6.06 4.72
C SER A 83 3.32 -4.80 4.02
N ASN A 84 2.68 -3.65 4.29
CA ASN A 84 3.14 -2.39 3.72
C ASN A 84 4.56 -2.04 4.16
N ASP A 85 4.92 -2.32 5.41
CA ASP A 85 6.26 -2.04 5.94
C ASP A 85 7.32 -2.86 5.19
N THR A 86 7.10 -4.17 5.04
CA THR A 86 7.99 -5.04 4.26
C THR A 86 8.05 -4.63 2.79
N SER A 87 6.92 -4.24 2.20
CA SER A 87 6.87 -3.76 0.82
C SER A 87 7.72 -2.50 0.62
N ILE A 88 7.66 -1.56 1.57
CA ILE A 88 8.44 -0.31 1.54
C ILE A 88 9.93 -0.60 1.72
N GLU A 89 10.29 -1.48 2.66
CA GLU A 89 11.69 -1.87 2.89
C GLU A 89 12.31 -2.48 1.62
N ILE A 90 11.62 -3.43 1.00
CA ILE A 90 12.07 -4.06 -0.24
C ILE A 90 12.14 -3.01 -1.35
N TRP A 91 11.14 -2.14 -1.48
CA TRP A 91 11.14 -1.08 -2.50
C TRP A 91 12.37 -0.17 -2.38
N ASN A 92 12.65 0.32 -1.17
CA ASN A 92 13.81 1.18 -0.93
C ASN A 92 15.13 0.44 -1.22
N LYS A 93 15.22 -0.85 -0.90
CA LYS A 93 16.40 -1.66 -1.25
C LYS A 93 16.56 -1.81 -2.76
N ILE A 94 15.46 -2.02 -3.48
CA ILE A 94 15.46 -2.08 -4.95
C ILE A 94 15.92 -0.74 -5.54
N ASP A 95 15.42 0.40 -5.04
CA ASP A 95 15.85 1.72 -5.50
C ASP A 95 17.37 1.90 -5.37
N LEU A 96 17.95 1.49 -4.24
CA LEU A 96 19.40 1.55 -4.04
C LEU A 96 20.15 0.63 -5.02
N LEU A 97 19.70 -0.62 -5.15
CA LEU A 97 20.29 -1.59 -6.08
C LEU A 97 20.20 -1.12 -7.53
N PHE A 98 19.11 -0.47 -7.92
CA PHE A 98 18.92 0.04 -9.27
C PHE A 98 19.89 1.19 -9.57
N VAL A 99 20.11 2.09 -8.60
CA VAL A 99 21.10 3.16 -8.72
C VAL A 99 22.53 2.61 -8.80
N GLU A 100 22.86 1.58 -8.02
CA GLU A 100 24.16 0.90 -8.10
C GLU A 100 24.34 0.20 -9.45
N PHE A 101 23.33 -0.56 -9.88
CA PHE A 101 23.30 -1.28 -11.14
C PHE A 101 23.52 -0.35 -12.34
N THR A 102 22.81 0.78 -12.40
CA THR A 102 22.91 1.74 -13.50
C THR A 102 24.25 2.51 -13.54
N LYS A 103 25.01 2.55 -12.44
CA LYS A 103 26.36 3.12 -12.41
C LYS A 103 27.41 2.18 -13.00
N GLU A 104 27.30 0.89 -12.70
CA GLU A 104 28.29 -0.12 -13.06
C GLU A 104 28.00 -0.80 -14.40
N ASN A 105 26.72 -0.93 -14.79
CA ASN A 105 26.27 -1.67 -15.98
C ASN A 105 25.16 -0.94 -16.76
N LYS A 106 25.24 -1.03 -18.09
CA LYS A 106 24.30 -0.38 -19.02
C LYS A 106 23.25 -1.34 -19.63
N ASN A 107 23.27 -2.63 -19.30
CA ASN A 107 22.35 -3.60 -19.87
C ASN A 107 21.12 -3.81 -18.97
N LEU A 108 20.01 -3.15 -19.30
CA LEU A 108 18.75 -3.27 -18.56
C LEU A 108 18.12 -4.68 -18.61
N GLU A 109 18.52 -5.53 -19.54
CA GLU A 109 17.98 -6.90 -19.65
C GLU A 109 18.38 -7.76 -18.43
N GLU A 110 19.55 -7.50 -17.84
CA GLU A 110 20.10 -8.26 -16.72
C GLU A 110 19.57 -7.81 -15.35
N TRP A 111 18.89 -6.64 -15.31
CA TRP A 111 18.39 -6.04 -14.07
C TRP A 111 17.53 -7.00 -13.24
N ASN A 112 16.62 -7.71 -13.90
CA ASN A 112 15.67 -8.58 -13.21
C ASN A 112 16.35 -9.73 -12.48
N ASP A 113 17.40 -10.29 -13.06
CA ASP A 113 18.06 -11.45 -12.49
C ASP A 113 19.05 -11.02 -11.40
N PHE A 114 19.76 -9.90 -11.61
CA PHE A 114 20.56 -9.25 -10.57
C PHE A 114 19.72 -8.90 -9.33
N ALA A 115 18.59 -8.21 -9.51
CA ALA A 115 17.74 -7.78 -8.40
C ALA A 115 17.17 -8.99 -7.63
N LYS A 116 16.74 -10.05 -8.32
CA LYS A 116 16.25 -11.27 -7.66
C LYS A 116 17.33 -11.93 -6.82
N GLU A 117 18.55 -12.04 -7.35
CA GLU A 117 19.67 -12.65 -6.64
C GLU A 117 19.98 -11.90 -5.35
N GLU A 118 20.14 -10.57 -5.43
CA GLU A 118 20.46 -9.75 -4.26
C GLU A 118 19.33 -9.74 -3.22
N LEU A 119 18.07 -9.58 -3.65
CA LEU A 119 16.94 -9.54 -2.73
C LEU A 119 16.69 -10.89 -2.04
N SER A 120 16.97 -12.01 -2.72
CA SER A 120 16.76 -13.34 -2.16
C SER A 120 17.66 -13.67 -0.97
N LYS A 121 18.74 -12.91 -0.77
CA LYS A 121 19.65 -13.05 0.38
C LYS A 121 19.02 -12.59 1.70
N THR A 122 18.07 -11.66 1.64
CA THR A 122 17.51 -10.99 2.83
C THR A 122 16.02 -11.23 3.00
N TYR A 123 15.27 -11.35 1.91
CA TYR A 123 13.80 -11.35 1.93
C TYR A 123 13.22 -12.64 1.35
N LYS A 124 11.97 -12.94 1.70
CA LYS A 124 11.26 -14.10 1.16
C LYS A 124 11.05 -13.95 -0.36
N LYS A 125 11.19 -15.06 -1.08
CA LYS A 125 11.10 -15.11 -2.54
C LYS A 125 9.77 -14.59 -3.10
N ASP A 126 8.66 -14.85 -2.40
CA ASP A 126 7.33 -14.41 -2.86
C ASP A 126 7.16 -12.89 -2.69
N ASP A 127 7.61 -12.34 -1.57
CA ASP A 127 7.57 -10.91 -1.27
C ASP A 127 8.43 -10.13 -2.28
N THR A 128 9.64 -10.60 -2.54
CA THR A 128 10.57 -9.95 -3.49
C THR A 128 10.03 -10.01 -4.92
N LYS A 129 9.47 -11.15 -5.33
CA LYS A 129 8.85 -11.30 -6.64
C LYS A 129 7.70 -10.31 -6.83
N TYR A 130 6.84 -10.17 -5.82
CA TYR A 130 5.72 -9.21 -5.86
C TYR A 130 6.23 -7.78 -5.97
N VAL A 131 7.10 -7.34 -5.04
CA VAL A 131 7.57 -5.95 -5.00
C VAL A 131 8.38 -5.58 -6.24
N LEU A 132 9.25 -6.48 -6.72
CA LEU A 132 10.01 -6.27 -7.96
C LEU A 132 9.10 -6.13 -9.18
N SER A 133 8.00 -6.89 -9.25
CA SER A 133 7.03 -6.75 -10.33
C SER A 133 6.34 -5.37 -10.31
N CYS A 134 5.98 -4.86 -9.12
CA CYS A 134 5.43 -3.52 -8.95
C CYS A 134 6.45 -2.45 -9.32
N TYR A 135 7.71 -2.65 -8.93
CA TYR A 135 8.80 -1.73 -9.23
C TYR A 135 9.03 -1.58 -10.73
N ASN A 136 9.20 -2.69 -11.44
CA ASN A 136 9.41 -2.69 -12.88
C ASN A 136 8.25 -2.05 -13.64
N LYS A 137 7.01 -2.31 -13.21
CA LYS A 137 5.84 -1.63 -13.77
C LYS A 137 5.94 -0.12 -13.57
N SER A 138 6.36 0.33 -12.40
CA SER A 138 6.56 1.75 -12.11
C SER A 138 7.70 2.37 -12.94
N LEU A 139 8.74 1.62 -13.27
CA LEU A 139 9.81 2.06 -14.17
C LEU A 139 9.29 2.25 -15.61
N VAL A 140 8.57 1.26 -16.16
CA VAL A 140 7.97 1.35 -17.50
C VAL A 140 7.01 2.55 -17.59
N ASP A 141 6.15 2.68 -16.58
CA ASP A 141 5.23 3.81 -16.42
C ASP A 141 5.90 5.19 -16.36
N PHE A 142 7.18 5.25 -15.98
CA PHE A 142 8.00 6.46 -15.95
C PHE A 142 8.68 6.73 -17.30
N ILE A 143 9.09 5.67 -18.02
CA ILE A 143 9.74 5.77 -19.34
C ILE A 143 8.74 6.14 -20.43
N ASP A 144 7.51 5.64 -20.36
CA ASP A 144 6.46 5.88 -21.36
C ASP A 144 5.79 7.28 -21.25
N LYS A 145 6.29 8.14 -20.37
CA LYS A 145 5.78 9.51 -20.13
C LYS A 145 6.65 10.58 -20.78
#